data_AF-A0A6A3S6T7-F1
#
_entry.id   AF-A0A6A3S6T7-F1
#
_cell.length_a   1.000
_cell.length_b   1.000
_cell.length_c   1.000
_cell.angle_alpha   90.00
_cell.angle_beta   90.00
_cell.angle_gamma   90.00
#
_symmetry.space_group_name_H-M   'P 1'
#
loop_
_entity.id
_entity.type
_entity.pdbx_description
1 polymer ?
#
loop_
_entity_poly.entity_id
_entity_poly.type
_entity_poly.pdbx_seq_one_letter_code
_entity_poly.pdbx_strand_id
1 'polypeptide(L)'
;MDALMAETDKYEPKNVFAVEETPVLYTMPPVQNALEDGRMRCKKRFVVSLAANADGSEKLQPLFVSHHEHPKCFRKKTAEQHGLHYFWNNKAWMTGVIFSRWLQRLDFAMANQKRRILLFINDMPSHVVAHLDLKNIVVFVLTPAVMQMLNPITSRVVTTFKKRFRRYHLRHAIDKSEATKSTMFDVDVLQAMRWAAASWDEITTDTIKRAWIPTQLVRNRVGIDDHDLLQEEEEVLLDTELEHLMLFLRLANPVPMMEYLNDETMSDYPVHEDKFDVVSNVCEVPEDEVDDTIEETPGRTLSLQEKLKAFRDVLHVLKDRSDADDSALNAIRRVQDAIRMEGQKEALGALGATGDAKNVFDLDPGVAHDGGTSVTSAQAMASLEVDSQQHMDASSLLDSSESSALSAASASLAEGAGDHTGSMLGGSADSEGRHDSFHAVI
;
A
#
# COMPACT_ATOMS: atom_id res chain seq x y z
N MET A 1 -15.66 -3.16 27.93
CA MET A 1 -14.58 -4.08 27.49
C MET A 1 -14.91 -5.51 27.87
N ASP A 2 -15.10 -5.79 29.16
CA ASP A 2 -15.26 -7.14 29.72
C ASP A 2 -16.34 -7.99 29.06
N ALA A 3 -17.51 -7.43 28.76
CA ALA A 3 -18.58 -8.14 28.04
C ALA A 3 -18.15 -8.59 26.63
N LEU A 4 -17.29 -7.83 25.95
CA LEU A 4 -16.78 -8.17 24.62
C LEU A 4 -15.67 -9.22 24.68
N MET A 5 -14.80 -9.14 25.70
CA MET A 5 -13.85 -10.21 25.98
C MET A 5 -14.59 -11.53 26.28
N ALA A 6 -15.61 -11.49 27.14
CA ALA A 6 -16.44 -12.65 27.48
C ALA A 6 -17.23 -13.24 26.28
N GLU A 7 -17.55 -12.44 25.26
CA GLU A 7 -18.09 -12.97 23.98
C GLU A 7 -16.99 -13.62 23.15
N THR A 8 -15.84 -12.94 23.01
CA THR A 8 -14.69 -13.41 22.22
C THR A 8 -14.03 -14.66 22.84
N ASP A 9 -14.16 -14.88 24.15
CA ASP A 9 -13.65 -16.06 24.88
C ASP A 9 -14.46 -17.33 24.59
N LYS A 10 -15.67 -17.23 24.02
CA LYS A 10 -16.46 -18.38 23.56
C LYS A 10 -15.92 -19.02 22.28
N TYR A 11 -14.98 -18.35 21.61
CA TYR A 11 -14.41 -18.76 20.33
C TYR A 11 -12.91 -18.95 20.46
N GLU A 12 -12.37 -19.99 19.83
CA GLU A 12 -10.92 -20.12 19.59
C GLU A 12 -10.46 -18.98 18.65
N PRO A 13 -9.22 -18.45 18.78
CA PRO A 13 -8.72 -17.37 17.92
C PRO A 13 -8.87 -17.60 16.42
N LYS A 14 -8.69 -18.84 15.93
CA LYS A 14 -8.93 -19.23 14.53
C LYS A 14 -10.37 -19.04 14.03
N ASN A 15 -11.32 -18.82 14.94
CA ASN A 15 -12.74 -18.60 14.67
C ASN A 15 -13.19 -17.17 15.05
N VAL A 16 -12.26 -16.27 15.37
CA VAL A 16 -12.51 -14.86 15.59
C VAL A 16 -11.93 -14.09 14.41
N PHE A 17 -12.78 -13.50 13.59
CA PHE A 17 -12.42 -12.78 12.36
C PHE A 17 -12.73 -11.30 12.48
N ALA A 18 -12.05 -10.49 11.68
CA ALA A 18 -12.48 -9.13 11.35
C ALA A 18 -12.54 -8.95 9.84
N VAL A 19 -13.15 -7.86 9.39
CA VAL A 19 -13.12 -7.38 8.00
C VAL A 19 -12.89 -5.88 7.97
N GLU A 20 -12.17 -5.40 6.96
CA GLU A 20 -12.03 -3.98 6.64
C GLU A 20 -12.13 -3.77 5.13
N GLU A 21 -12.84 -2.72 4.72
CA GLU A 21 -12.89 -2.21 3.35
C GLU A 21 -11.82 -1.14 3.13
N THR A 22 -11.07 -1.21 2.03
CA THR A 22 -10.18 -0.11 1.62
C THR A 22 -10.30 0.16 0.11
N PRO A 23 -10.33 1.43 -0.34
CA PRO A 23 -10.26 1.79 -1.74
C PRO A 23 -8.81 1.71 -2.25
N VAL A 24 -8.66 1.38 -3.54
CA VAL A 24 -7.36 1.36 -4.22
C VAL A 24 -7.44 2.16 -5.52
N LEU A 25 -6.72 3.28 -5.59
CA LEU A 25 -6.58 4.12 -6.77
C LEU A 25 -5.43 3.58 -7.64
N TYR A 26 -5.74 2.65 -8.54
CA TYR A 26 -4.73 1.81 -9.19
C TYR A 26 -3.96 2.47 -10.33
N THR A 27 -4.40 3.63 -10.85
CA THR A 27 -3.62 4.42 -11.85
C THR A 27 -3.09 5.75 -11.30
N MET A 28 -3.24 6.03 -10.00
CA MET A 28 -2.89 7.34 -9.45
C MET A 28 -1.38 7.48 -9.24
N PRO A 29 -0.70 8.46 -9.87
CA PRO A 29 0.72 8.73 -9.62
C PRO A 29 0.93 9.39 -8.24
N PRO A 30 2.07 9.16 -7.56
CA PRO A 30 2.39 9.79 -6.27
C PRO A 30 2.97 11.20 -6.48
N VAL A 31 2.19 12.13 -7.05
CA VAL A 31 2.60 13.53 -7.28
C VAL A 31 1.50 14.50 -6.87
N GLN A 32 1.89 15.64 -6.30
CA GLN A 32 0.98 16.61 -5.65
C GLN A 32 -0.26 16.94 -6.49
N ASN A 33 -0.06 17.34 -7.75
CA ASN A 33 -1.14 17.75 -8.66
C ASN A 33 -2.22 16.67 -8.85
N ALA A 34 -1.85 15.38 -8.79
CA ALA A 34 -2.79 14.28 -8.99
C ALA A 34 -3.72 14.07 -7.79
N LEU A 35 -3.38 14.59 -6.60
CA LEU A 35 -4.28 14.65 -5.46
C LEU A 35 -5.18 15.90 -5.53
N GLU A 36 -4.61 17.05 -5.93
CA GLU A 36 -5.29 18.35 -6.03
C GLU A 36 -6.39 18.41 -7.10
N ASP A 37 -6.35 17.56 -8.13
CA ASP A 37 -7.37 17.49 -9.20
C ASP A 37 -8.80 17.14 -8.73
N GLY A 38 -9.01 16.82 -7.44
CA GLY A 38 -10.30 16.94 -6.74
C GLY A 38 -11.45 16.06 -7.24
N ARG A 39 -11.19 15.08 -8.13
CA ARG A 39 -12.21 14.29 -8.82
C ARG A 39 -12.04 12.79 -8.65
N MET A 40 -12.04 12.34 -7.39
CA MET A 40 -12.15 10.92 -7.02
C MET A 40 -13.24 10.16 -7.79
N ARG A 41 -14.37 10.84 -8.05
CA ARG A 41 -15.52 10.33 -8.81
C ARG A 41 -15.18 9.84 -10.22
N CYS A 42 -14.08 10.31 -10.81
CA CYS A 42 -13.66 9.97 -12.17
C CYS A 42 -12.28 9.28 -12.18
N LYS A 43 -11.71 8.94 -11.01
CA LYS A 43 -10.46 8.17 -10.89
C LYS A 43 -10.74 6.67 -10.98
N LYS A 44 -9.88 5.95 -11.71
CA LYS A 44 -9.91 4.49 -11.83
C LYS A 44 -9.61 3.83 -10.48
N ARG A 45 -10.60 3.10 -9.94
CA ARG A 45 -10.53 2.49 -8.61
C ARG A 45 -11.31 1.18 -8.49
N PHE A 46 -10.99 0.43 -7.44
CA PHE A 46 -11.84 -0.60 -6.86
C PHE A 46 -11.82 -0.49 -5.33
N VAL A 47 -12.80 -1.09 -4.68
CA VAL A 47 -12.79 -1.35 -3.24
C VAL A 47 -12.46 -2.81 -3.04
N VAL A 48 -11.66 -3.11 -2.01
CA VAL A 48 -11.36 -4.48 -1.58
C VAL A 48 -11.72 -4.65 -0.12
N SER A 49 -12.50 -5.70 0.21
CA SER A 49 -12.67 -6.15 1.60
C SER A 49 -11.64 -7.23 1.91
N LEU A 50 -10.90 -7.03 3.00
CA LEU A 50 -9.87 -7.93 3.51
C LEU A 50 -10.33 -8.49 4.85
N ALA A 51 -10.32 -9.82 5.01
CA ALA A 51 -10.81 -10.47 6.23
C ALA A 51 -9.91 -11.64 6.64
N ALA A 52 -9.54 -11.69 7.92
CA ALA A 52 -8.63 -12.67 8.49
C ALA A 52 -8.96 -12.98 9.95
N ASN A 53 -8.52 -14.13 10.43
CA ASN A 53 -8.71 -14.57 11.81
C ASN A 53 -7.63 -14.08 12.79
N ALA A 54 -7.91 -14.19 14.08
CA ALA A 54 -7.11 -13.58 15.14
C ALA A 54 -5.74 -14.22 15.38
N ASP A 55 -5.55 -15.49 15.01
CA ASP A 55 -4.24 -16.13 15.03
C ASP A 55 -3.48 -16.05 13.68
N GLY A 56 -4.07 -15.43 12.66
CA GLY A 56 -3.47 -15.26 11.33
C GLY A 56 -3.32 -16.55 10.52
N SER A 57 -3.97 -17.64 10.92
CA SER A 57 -3.93 -18.94 10.22
C SER A 57 -4.86 -19.02 9.00
N GLU A 58 -5.86 -18.13 8.90
CA GLU A 58 -6.83 -18.09 7.81
C GLU A 58 -7.07 -16.66 7.33
N LYS A 59 -6.80 -16.44 6.04
CA LYS A 59 -7.17 -15.26 5.27
C LYS A 59 -8.30 -15.65 4.33
N LEU A 60 -9.42 -14.92 4.37
CA LEU A 60 -10.48 -15.11 3.38
C LEU A 60 -10.05 -14.54 2.03
N GLN A 61 -10.64 -15.05 0.95
CA GLN A 61 -10.42 -14.54 -0.41
C GLN A 61 -10.89 -13.07 -0.48
N PRO A 62 -10.05 -12.14 -0.97
CA PRO A 62 -10.43 -10.74 -1.13
C PRO A 62 -11.69 -10.57 -1.97
N LEU A 63 -12.62 -9.76 -1.48
CA LEU A 63 -13.82 -9.36 -2.18
C LEU A 63 -13.55 -8.04 -2.90
N PHE A 64 -13.70 -8.02 -4.22
CA PHE A 64 -13.49 -6.83 -5.04
C PHE A 64 -14.80 -6.21 -5.51
N VAL A 65 -14.89 -4.88 -5.49
CA VAL A 65 -15.98 -4.12 -6.12
C VAL A 65 -15.39 -3.06 -7.06
N SER A 66 -15.72 -3.11 -8.36
CA SER A 66 -15.29 -2.08 -9.33
C SER A 66 -16.45 -1.54 -10.19
N HIS A 67 -16.15 -0.66 -11.15
CA HIS A 67 -17.15 0.12 -11.88
C HIS A 67 -18.01 -0.70 -12.85
N HIS A 68 -17.41 -1.69 -13.53
CA HIS A 68 -17.97 -2.33 -14.72
C HIS A 68 -18.32 -3.80 -14.49
N GLU A 69 -19.44 -4.30 -15.02
CA GLU A 69 -19.85 -5.71 -14.86
C GLU A 69 -18.84 -6.68 -15.48
N HIS A 70 -18.39 -6.37 -16.69
CA HIS A 70 -17.37 -7.10 -17.42
C HIS A 70 -16.34 -6.11 -17.99
N PRO A 71 -15.31 -5.73 -17.22
CA PRO A 71 -14.21 -4.91 -17.71
C PRO A 71 -13.57 -5.55 -18.95
N LYS A 72 -13.24 -4.76 -19.98
CA LYS A 72 -12.66 -5.25 -21.25
C LYS A 72 -11.45 -6.18 -21.07
N CYS A 73 -10.60 -5.93 -20.06
CA CYS A 73 -9.44 -6.76 -19.73
C CYS A 73 -9.79 -8.20 -19.30
N PHE A 74 -11.02 -8.49 -18.87
CA PHE A 74 -11.51 -9.87 -18.62
C PHE A 74 -11.76 -10.63 -19.95
N ARG A 75 -11.81 -9.92 -21.09
CA ARG A 75 -12.02 -10.45 -22.43
C ARG A 75 -13.30 -11.31 -22.52
N LYS A 76 -13.17 -12.63 -22.58
CA LYS A 76 -14.29 -13.60 -22.66
C LYS A 76 -14.47 -14.43 -21.39
N LYS A 77 -13.78 -14.07 -20.30
CA LYS A 77 -13.79 -14.81 -19.03
C LYS A 77 -14.64 -14.09 -17.99
N THR A 78 -15.21 -14.86 -17.05
CA THR A 78 -15.81 -14.29 -15.84
C THR A 78 -14.75 -14.00 -14.78
N ALA A 79 -15.09 -13.22 -13.77
CA ALA A 79 -14.20 -12.95 -12.64
C ALA A 79 -13.78 -14.24 -11.90
N GLU A 80 -14.70 -15.18 -11.75
CA GLU A 80 -14.43 -16.49 -11.12
C GLU A 80 -13.44 -17.32 -11.96
N GLN A 81 -13.49 -17.23 -13.29
CA GLN A 81 -12.50 -17.84 -14.19
C GLN A 81 -11.13 -17.14 -14.15
N HIS A 82 -11.05 -15.96 -13.54
CA HIS A 82 -9.80 -15.29 -13.16
C HIS A 82 -9.40 -15.54 -11.69
N GLY A 83 -10.19 -16.30 -10.91
CA GLY A 83 -9.93 -16.55 -9.50
C GLY A 83 -10.32 -15.39 -8.57
N LEU A 84 -11.19 -14.49 -9.00
CA LEU A 84 -11.58 -13.29 -8.27
C LEU A 84 -13.00 -13.41 -7.71
N HIS A 85 -13.21 -13.03 -6.44
CA HIS A 85 -14.54 -12.81 -5.88
C HIS A 85 -14.95 -11.38 -6.18
N TYR A 86 -15.81 -11.18 -7.17
CA TYR A 86 -16.05 -9.86 -7.77
C TYR A 86 -17.53 -9.46 -7.76
N PHE A 87 -17.77 -8.18 -7.51
CA PHE A 87 -19.03 -7.49 -7.73
C PHE A 87 -18.77 -6.17 -8.45
N TRP A 88 -19.83 -5.53 -8.93
CA TRP A 88 -19.73 -4.25 -9.61
C TRP A 88 -20.87 -3.31 -9.20
N ASN A 89 -20.61 -2.01 -9.34
CA ASN A 89 -21.60 -0.95 -9.45
C ASN A 89 -20.90 0.29 -10.01
N ASN A 90 -21.66 1.21 -10.62
CA ASN A 90 -21.13 2.43 -11.24
C ASN A 90 -20.27 3.32 -10.33
N LYS A 91 -20.36 3.19 -8.98
CA LYS A 91 -19.52 3.92 -8.02
C LYS A 91 -18.25 3.18 -7.60
N ALA A 92 -18.14 1.88 -7.85
CA ALA A 92 -17.15 0.97 -7.27
C ALA A 92 -17.13 0.99 -5.73
N TRP A 93 -18.30 0.95 -5.08
CA TRP A 93 -18.45 1.04 -3.61
C TRP A 93 -19.06 -0.20 -2.97
N MET A 94 -18.84 -0.38 -1.66
CA MET A 94 -19.53 -1.40 -0.90
C MET A 94 -20.99 -0.99 -0.68
N THR A 95 -21.91 -1.93 -0.87
CA THR A 95 -23.36 -1.70 -0.71
C THR A 95 -23.96 -2.75 0.21
N GLY A 96 -25.10 -2.41 0.86
CA GLY A 96 -25.83 -3.35 1.70
C GLY A 96 -26.14 -4.68 1.01
N VAL A 97 -26.43 -4.64 -0.29
CA VAL A 97 -26.75 -5.84 -1.09
C VAL A 97 -25.49 -6.69 -1.34
N ILE A 98 -24.35 -6.07 -1.66
CA ILE A 98 -23.09 -6.80 -1.90
C ILE A 98 -22.60 -7.43 -0.59
N PHE A 99 -22.54 -6.65 0.48
CA PHE A 99 -22.09 -7.12 1.79
C PHE A 99 -22.96 -8.26 2.33
N SER A 100 -24.29 -8.13 2.23
CA SER A 100 -25.23 -9.20 2.65
C SER A 100 -25.04 -10.49 1.86
N ARG A 101 -24.82 -10.41 0.55
CA ARG A 101 -24.56 -11.59 -0.31
C ARG A 101 -23.22 -12.25 0.04
N TRP A 102 -22.18 -11.47 0.32
CA TRP A 102 -20.90 -11.98 0.78
C TRP A 102 -21.05 -12.68 2.14
N LEU A 103 -21.75 -12.06 3.09
CA LEU A 103 -21.93 -12.59 4.44
C LEU A 103 -22.77 -13.88 4.45
N GLN A 104 -23.83 -13.96 3.64
CA GLN A 104 -24.61 -15.20 3.44
C GLN A 104 -23.78 -16.33 2.80
N ARG A 105 -22.91 -16.00 1.83
CA ARG A 105 -21.97 -16.99 1.25
C ARG A 105 -20.97 -17.49 2.29
N LEU A 106 -20.47 -16.60 3.14
CA LEU A 106 -19.56 -16.96 4.23
C LEU A 106 -20.26 -17.84 5.28
N ASP A 107 -21.51 -17.54 5.66
CA ASP A 107 -22.27 -18.36 6.61
C ASP A 107 -22.49 -19.78 6.08
N PHE A 108 -22.86 -19.91 4.80
CA PHE A 108 -22.98 -21.20 4.13
C PHE A 108 -21.63 -21.95 4.06
N ALA A 109 -20.52 -21.25 3.81
CA ALA A 109 -19.18 -21.85 3.85
C ALA A 109 -18.82 -22.36 5.25
N MET A 110 -19.09 -21.59 6.30
CA MET A 110 -18.86 -21.98 7.69
C MET A 110 -19.76 -23.15 8.12
N ALA A 111 -21.01 -23.20 7.65
CA ALA A 111 -21.92 -24.33 7.82
C ALA A 111 -21.33 -25.63 7.27
N ASN A 112 -20.80 -25.60 6.04
CA ASN A 112 -20.16 -26.75 5.39
C ASN A 112 -18.90 -27.22 6.14
N GLN A 113 -18.16 -26.28 6.75
CA GLN A 113 -17.02 -26.58 7.61
C GLN A 113 -17.42 -27.03 9.03
N LYS A 114 -18.71 -26.96 9.40
CA LYS A 114 -19.24 -27.17 10.76
C LYS A 114 -18.58 -26.24 11.80
N ARG A 115 -18.23 -25.03 11.39
CA ARG A 115 -17.61 -23.99 12.23
C ARG A 115 -18.63 -22.91 12.54
N ARG A 116 -18.49 -22.31 13.74
CA ARG A 116 -19.15 -21.06 14.08
C ARG A 116 -18.07 -20.02 14.36
N ILE A 117 -18.21 -18.83 13.77
CA ILE A 117 -17.24 -17.75 13.90
C ILE A 117 -17.88 -16.50 14.52
N LEU A 118 -17.04 -15.68 15.15
CA LEU A 118 -17.34 -14.30 15.52
C LEU A 118 -16.70 -13.38 14.48
N LEU A 119 -17.46 -12.49 13.86
CA LEU A 119 -16.98 -11.55 12.84
C LEU A 119 -17.14 -10.10 13.31
N PHE A 120 -16.00 -9.42 13.48
CA PHE A 120 -15.93 -8.00 13.77
C PHE A 120 -16.04 -7.17 12.49
N ILE A 121 -16.94 -6.18 12.49
CA ILE A 121 -17.18 -5.27 11.35
C ILE A 121 -17.27 -3.83 11.86
N ASN A 122 -16.91 -2.84 11.03
CA ASN A 122 -17.09 -1.42 11.35
C ASN A 122 -18.57 -0.99 11.23
N ASP A 123 -18.97 0.08 11.92
CA ASP A 123 -20.34 0.65 11.87
C ASP A 123 -20.53 1.56 10.64
N MET A 124 -20.69 0.95 9.46
CA MET A 124 -20.80 1.66 8.18
C MET A 124 -22.12 1.37 7.45
N PRO A 125 -22.64 2.30 6.61
CA PRO A 125 -23.97 2.18 5.99
C PRO A 125 -24.23 0.91 5.16
N SER A 126 -23.19 0.27 4.61
CA SER A 126 -23.32 -1.00 3.87
C SER A 126 -23.44 -2.23 4.78
N HIS A 127 -23.21 -2.11 6.08
CA HIS A 127 -23.19 -3.25 7.02
C HIS A 127 -24.58 -3.59 7.54
N VAL A 128 -25.50 -3.77 6.59
CA VAL A 128 -26.93 -4.01 6.83
C VAL A 128 -27.19 -5.47 7.22
N VAL A 129 -26.84 -5.84 8.45
CA VAL A 129 -26.94 -7.25 8.91
C VAL A 129 -28.30 -7.64 9.50
N ALA A 130 -29.11 -6.69 9.98
CA ALA A 130 -30.32 -6.94 10.77
C ALA A 130 -31.49 -7.68 10.06
N HIS A 131 -31.33 -8.03 8.77
CA HIS A 131 -32.33 -8.77 7.98
C HIS A 131 -31.86 -10.19 7.61
N LEU A 132 -30.72 -10.62 8.14
CA LEU A 132 -30.07 -11.89 7.80
C LEU A 132 -30.25 -12.91 8.94
N ASP A 133 -30.80 -14.09 8.62
CA ASP A 133 -30.85 -15.27 9.50
C ASP A 133 -29.51 -16.02 9.38
N LEU A 134 -28.49 -15.56 10.11
CA LEU A 134 -27.15 -16.15 10.13
C LEU A 134 -27.06 -17.20 11.25
N LYS A 135 -26.47 -18.36 10.97
CA LYS A 135 -26.45 -19.52 11.90
C LYS A 135 -25.05 -19.88 12.36
N ASN A 136 -24.07 -19.57 11.53
CA ASN A 136 -22.67 -19.95 11.65
C ASN A 136 -21.78 -18.72 11.85
N ILE A 137 -22.30 -17.51 11.63
CA ILE A 137 -21.62 -16.25 11.92
C ILE A 137 -22.38 -15.47 12.99
N VAL A 138 -21.70 -15.09 14.06
CA VAL A 138 -22.14 -14.02 14.97
C VAL A 138 -21.43 -12.75 14.56
N VAL A 139 -22.18 -11.68 14.31
CA VAL A 139 -21.62 -10.39 13.91
C VAL A 139 -21.48 -9.47 15.12
N PHE A 140 -20.31 -8.84 15.28
CA PHE A 140 -20.08 -7.77 16.23
C PHE A 140 -19.77 -6.46 15.50
N VAL A 141 -20.64 -5.46 15.66
CA VAL A 141 -20.47 -4.13 15.05
C VAL A 141 -19.66 -3.25 16.01
N LEU A 142 -18.50 -2.77 15.55
CA LEU A 142 -17.63 -1.86 16.28
C LEU A 142 -18.12 -0.42 16.11
N THR A 143 -18.62 0.16 17.20
CA THR A 143 -19.10 1.55 17.18
C THR A 143 -17.95 2.53 16.88
N PRO A 144 -18.22 3.70 16.27
CA PRO A 144 -17.17 4.64 15.87
C PRO A 144 -16.25 5.07 17.02
N ALA A 145 -16.79 5.13 18.25
CA ALA A 145 -16.05 5.50 19.46
C ALA A 145 -14.97 4.47 19.89
N VAL A 146 -15.08 3.21 19.46
CA VAL A 146 -14.14 2.13 19.83
C VAL A 146 -13.40 1.53 18.63
N MET A 147 -13.84 1.82 17.40
CA MET A 147 -13.29 1.28 16.16
C MET A 147 -11.76 1.43 16.06
N GLN A 148 -11.21 2.62 16.37
CA GLN A 148 -9.77 2.87 16.33
C GLN A 148 -8.94 2.01 17.29
N MET A 149 -9.55 1.54 18.39
CA MET A 149 -8.90 0.74 19.42
C MET A 149 -9.14 -0.77 19.24
N LEU A 150 -10.29 -1.15 18.68
CA LEU A 150 -10.80 -2.53 18.71
C LEU A 150 -10.92 -3.20 17.35
N ASN A 151 -10.85 -2.49 16.22
CA ASN A 151 -10.81 -3.13 14.91
C ASN A 151 -9.36 -3.62 14.63
N PRO A 152 -9.12 -4.93 14.51
CA PRO A 152 -7.79 -5.51 14.44
C PRO A 152 -7.24 -5.66 13.02
N ILE A 153 -8.04 -5.40 11.98
CA ILE A 153 -7.55 -5.29 10.59
C ILE A 153 -7.28 -3.81 10.23
N THR A 154 -7.46 -2.89 11.19
CA THR A 154 -7.04 -1.49 11.04
C THR A 154 -5.55 -1.34 10.75
N SER A 155 -5.22 -0.14 10.25
CA SER A 155 -3.87 0.42 10.09
C SER A 155 -2.82 -0.61 9.68
N ARG A 156 -2.15 -1.32 10.59
CA ARG A 156 -1.07 -2.28 10.27
C ARG A 156 -1.40 -3.22 9.10
N VAL A 157 -2.52 -3.95 9.09
CA VAL A 157 -2.82 -4.93 8.02
C VAL A 157 -3.09 -4.22 6.68
N VAL A 158 -3.97 -3.21 6.67
CA VAL A 158 -4.30 -2.43 5.46
C VAL A 158 -3.11 -1.61 4.95
N THR A 159 -2.31 -1.02 5.83
CA THR A 159 -1.09 -0.28 5.47
C THR A 159 -0.05 -1.22 4.87
N THR A 160 0.19 -2.40 5.44
CA THR A 160 1.11 -3.40 4.85
C THR A 160 0.59 -3.92 3.51
N PHE A 161 -0.72 -4.17 3.39
CA PHE A 161 -1.38 -4.48 2.11
C PHE A 161 -1.10 -3.39 1.06
N LYS A 162 -1.34 -2.12 1.40
CA LYS A 162 -1.15 -1.00 0.49
C LYS A 162 0.31 -0.76 0.15
N LYS A 163 1.24 -0.88 1.10
CA LYS A 163 2.69 -0.83 0.85
C LYS A 163 3.10 -1.87 -0.19
N ARG A 164 2.67 -3.14 -0.02
CA ARG A 164 2.92 -4.20 -1.00
C ARG A 164 2.27 -3.93 -2.36
N PHE A 165 1.04 -3.41 -2.39
CA PHE A 165 0.37 -3.00 -3.64
C PHE A 165 1.13 -1.87 -4.35
N ARG A 166 1.51 -0.81 -3.63
CA ARG A 166 2.28 0.32 -4.18
C ARG A 166 3.67 -0.10 -4.67
N ARG A 167 4.29 -1.12 -4.08
CA ARG A 167 5.54 -1.71 -4.59
C ARG A 167 5.37 -2.26 -6.00
N TYR A 168 4.29 -3.01 -6.26
CA TYR A 168 3.97 -3.48 -7.62
C TYR A 168 3.72 -2.31 -8.58
N HIS A 169 2.94 -1.32 -8.14
CA HIS A 169 2.59 -0.15 -8.95
C HIS A 169 3.81 0.70 -9.33
N LEU A 170 4.72 0.96 -8.38
CA LEU A 170 5.96 1.69 -8.62
C LEU A 170 6.93 0.91 -9.54
N ARG A 171 7.10 -0.40 -9.33
CA ARG A 171 7.93 -1.25 -10.20
C ARG A 171 7.40 -1.26 -11.65
N HIS A 172 6.08 -1.35 -11.84
CA HIS A 172 5.44 -1.24 -13.15
C HIS A 172 5.70 0.12 -13.82
N ALA A 173 5.62 1.23 -13.08
CA ALA A 173 5.95 2.55 -13.60
C ALA A 173 7.43 2.67 -14.00
N ILE A 174 8.34 1.99 -13.29
CA ILE A 174 9.77 1.91 -13.66
C ILE A 174 9.95 1.11 -14.95
N ASP A 175 9.32 -0.07 -15.07
CA ASP A 175 9.36 -0.90 -16.29
C ASP A 175 8.74 -0.17 -17.50
N LYS A 176 7.79 0.75 -17.28
CA LYS A 176 7.19 1.65 -18.29
C LYS A 176 7.89 3.01 -18.48
N SER A 177 9.04 3.26 -17.86
CA SER A 177 9.63 4.62 -17.80
C SER A 177 10.11 5.22 -19.12
N GLU A 178 10.14 4.47 -20.23
CA GLU A 178 10.34 5.00 -21.59
C GLU A 178 9.05 5.59 -22.21
N ALA A 179 7.88 5.37 -21.60
CA ALA A 179 6.64 6.04 -21.97
C ALA A 179 6.57 7.46 -21.41
N THR A 180 5.63 8.27 -21.92
CA THR A 180 5.33 9.59 -21.36
C THR A 180 5.04 9.48 -19.86
N LYS A 181 5.62 10.37 -19.04
CA LYS A 181 5.48 10.37 -17.56
C LYS A 181 4.03 10.29 -17.04
N SER A 182 3.04 10.68 -17.85
CA SER A 182 1.62 10.60 -17.53
C SER A 182 1.02 9.18 -17.61
N THR A 183 1.56 8.29 -18.44
CA THR A 183 0.95 6.97 -18.75
C THR A 183 1.71 5.78 -18.15
N MET A 184 2.85 6.03 -17.50
CA MET A 184 3.64 4.95 -16.87
C MET A 184 2.93 4.29 -15.68
N PHE A 185 1.99 5.00 -15.03
CA PHE A 185 1.14 4.46 -13.96
C PHE A 185 -0.15 3.81 -14.49
N ASP A 186 -0.44 3.86 -15.79
CA ASP A 186 -1.62 3.21 -16.34
C ASP A 186 -1.49 1.69 -16.30
N VAL A 187 -2.47 1.05 -15.69
CA VAL A 187 -2.62 -0.40 -15.54
C VAL A 187 -4.12 -0.73 -15.61
N ASP A 188 -4.45 -1.88 -16.19
CA ASP A 188 -5.83 -2.34 -16.24
C ASP A 188 -6.31 -2.90 -14.89
N VAL A 189 -7.62 -2.86 -14.66
CA VAL A 189 -8.22 -3.29 -13.39
C VAL A 189 -7.98 -4.76 -13.06
N LEU A 190 -7.83 -5.65 -14.05
CA LEU A 190 -7.52 -7.08 -13.80
C LEU A 190 -6.09 -7.24 -13.28
N GLN A 191 -5.13 -6.54 -13.88
CA GLN A 191 -3.76 -6.57 -13.43
C GLN A 191 -3.58 -5.91 -12.05
N ALA A 192 -4.34 -4.84 -11.77
CA ALA A 192 -4.39 -4.25 -10.44
C ALA A 192 -5.02 -5.19 -9.39
N MET A 193 -6.13 -5.87 -9.71
CA MET A 193 -6.73 -6.89 -8.82
C MET A 193 -5.78 -8.07 -8.54
N ARG A 194 -4.95 -8.47 -9.52
CA ARG A 194 -3.90 -9.47 -9.32
C ARG A 194 -2.81 -9.00 -8.36
N TRP A 195 -2.35 -7.75 -8.48
CA TRP A 195 -1.40 -7.18 -7.52
C TRP A 195 -2.00 -7.08 -6.13
N ALA A 196 -3.28 -6.74 -6.00
CA ALA A 196 -3.99 -6.75 -4.71
C ALA A 196 -4.07 -8.16 -4.12
N ALA A 197 -4.47 -9.17 -4.90
CA ALA A 197 -4.48 -10.57 -4.45
C ALA A 197 -3.09 -11.04 -3.98
N ALA A 198 -2.04 -10.80 -4.77
CA ALA A 198 -0.66 -11.11 -4.37
C ALA A 198 -0.22 -10.36 -3.11
N SER A 199 -0.54 -9.06 -3.01
CA SER A 199 -0.22 -8.23 -1.83
C SER A 199 -0.92 -8.72 -0.56
N TRP A 200 -2.12 -9.30 -0.69
CA TRP A 200 -2.84 -9.96 0.40
C TRP A 200 -2.23 -11.32 0.76
N ASP A 201 -1.89 -12.13 -0.23
CA ASP A 201 -1.25 -13.44 -0.04
C ASP A 201 0.11 -13.31 0.66
N GLU A 202 0.87 -12.24 0.37
CA GLU A 202 2.13 -11.89 1.03
C GLU A 202 2.01 -11.44 2.51
N ILE A 203 0.83 -11.11 3.03
CA ILE A 203 0.70 -10.74 4.46
C ILE A 203 0.93 -11.96 5.34
N THR A 204 1.89 -11.85 6.26
CA THR A 204 2.27 -12.95 7.15
C THR A 204 1.23 -13.15 8.25
N THR A 205 1.18 -14.37 8.78
CA THR A 205 0.42 -14.72 9.99
C THR A 205 0.75 -13.77 11.14
N ASP A 206 2.02 -13.43 11.36
CA ASP A 206 2.42 -12.61 12.49
C ASP A 206 2.10 -11.12 12.31
N THR A 207 2.11 -10.57 11.08
CA THR A 207 1.56 -9.22 10.81
C THR A 207 0.10 -9.14 11.23
N ILE A 208 -0.69 -10.20 10.98
CA ILE A 208 -2.09 -10.28 11.42
C ILE A 208 -2.14 -10.37 12.95
N LYS A 209 -1.48 -11.37 13.57
CA LYS A 209 -1.45 -11.51 15.04
C LYS A 209 -1.09 -10.19 15.74
N ARG A 210 -0.05 -9.49 15.25
CA ARG A 210 0.43 -8.21 15.77
C ARG A 210 -0.62 -7.11 15.72
N ALA A 211 -1.51 -7.11 14.73
CA ALA A 211 -2.62 -6.17 14.64
C ALA A 211 -3.77 -6.49 15.62
N TRP A 212 -3.91 -7.74 16.06
CA TRP A 212 -4.86 -8.13 17.10
C TRP A 212 -4.40 -7.82 18.54
N ILE A 213 -3.08 -7.79 18.83
CA ILE A 213 -2.56 -7.55 20.20
C ILE A 213 -3.11 -6.26 20.85
N PRO A 214 -3.08 -5.07 20.18
CA PRO A 214 -3.45 -3.81 20.82
C PRO A 214 -4.91 -3.79 21.27
N THR A 215 -5.79 -4.51 20.56
CA THR A 215 -7.23 -4.60 20.86
C THR A 215 -7.53 -5.26 22.21
N GLN A 216 -6.60 -6.03 22.77
CA GLN A 216 -6.77 -6.86 23.98
C GLN A 216 -7.80 -8.00 23.88
N LEU A 217 -8.59 -8.09 22.81
CA LEU A 217 -9.71 -9.04 22.66
C LEU A 217 -9.29 -10.52 22.69
N VAL A 218 -8.05 -10.79 22.27
CA VAL A 218 -7.43 -12.12 22.21
C VAL A 218 -6.09 -12.18 22.94
N ARG A 219 -5.82 -11.19 23.82
CA ARG A 219 -4.55 -11.14 24.58
C ARG A 219 -4.34 -12.45 25.35
N ASN A 220 -3.12 -12.96 25.36
CA ASN A 220 -2.74 -14.24 25.99
C ASN A 220 -3.33 -15.51 25.34
N ARG A 221 -4.18 -15.39 24.30
CA ARG A 221 -4.71 -16.52 23.51
C ARG A 221 -4.03 -16.66 22.14
N VAL A 222 -3.35 -15.61 21.69
CA VAL A 222 -2.51 -15.60 20.48
C VAL A 222 -1.05 -15.54 20.91
N GLY A 223 -0.27 -16.57 20.54
CA GLY A 223 1.17 -16.61 20.76
C GLY A 223 1.94 -15.86 19.67
N ILE A 224 2.83 -14.97 20.10
CA ILE A 224 3.87 -14.35 19.29
C ILE A 224 5.16 -15.06 19.70
N ASP A 225 5.92 -15.58 18.74
CA ASP A 225 7.24 -16.15 19.03
C ASP A 225 8.27 -15.01 19.14
N ASP A 226 9.31 -15.16 19.96
CA ASP A 226 10.35 -14.15 20.24
C ASP A 226 11.20 -13.72 19.01
N HIS A 227 10.81 -14.09 17.80
CA HIS A 227 11.40 -13.67 16.52
C HIS A 227 11.03 -12.22 16.11
N ASP A 228 10.52 -11.42 17.04
CA ASP A 228 9.92 -10.10 16.77
C ASP A 228 10.84 -9.12 16.00
N LEU A 229 12.16 -9.23 16.15
CA LEU A 229 13.14 -8.36 15.48
C LEU A 229 13.12 -8.52 13.93
N LEU A 230 13.04 -9.75 13.42
CA LEU A 230 13.17 -10.03 11.98
C LEU A 230 12.02 -9.45 11.14
N GLN A 231 10.86 -9.22 11.75
CA GLN A 231 9.68 -8.71 11.05
C GLN A 231 9.53 -7.18 11.17
N GLU A 232 10.11 -6.57 12.21
CA GLU A 232 10.37 -5.12 12.18
C GLU A 232 11.40 -4.78 11.10
N GLU A 233 12.44 -5.62 10.93
CA GLU A 233 13.36 -5.52 9.79
C GLU A 233 12.63 -5.67 8.44
N GLU A 234 11.69 -6.60 8.27
CA GLU A 234 10.92 -6.72 7.01
C GLU A 234 10.02 -5.50 6.75
N GLU A 235 9.33 -4.97 7.76
CA GLU A 235 8.51 -3.75 7.63
C GLU A 235 9.38 -2.54 7.23
N VAL A 236 10.56 -2.37 7.86
CA VAL A 236 11.53 -1.30 7.55
C VAL A 236 12.17 -1.48 6.16
N LEU A 237 12.47 -2.71 5.75
CA LEU A 237 13.01 -3.01 4.41
C LEU A 237 11.99 -2.69 3.31
N LEU A 238 10.70 -2.97 3.53
CA LEU A 238 9.64 -2.62 2.59
C LEU A 238 9.49 -1.10 2.45
N ASP A 239 9.53 -0.34 3.55
CA ASP A 239 9.51 1.12 3.50
C ASP A 239 10.72 1.70 2.77
N THR A 240 11.91 1.20 3.12
CA THR A 240 13.16 1.55 2.45
C THR A 240 13.12 1.23 0.95
N GLU A 241 12.53 0.10 0.54
CA GLU A 241 12.36 -0.23 -0.88
C GLU A 241 11.45 0.78 -1.58
N LEU A 242 10.30 1.09 -0.98
CA LEU A 242 9.30 2.00 -1.56
C LEU A 242 9.85 3.42 -1.76
N GLU A 243 10.64 3.94 -0.81
CA GLU A 243 11.32 5.23 -0.94
C GLU A 243 12.33 5.23 -2.10
N HIS A 244 13.16 4.18 -2.21
CA HIS A 244 14.12 4.05 -3.33
C HIS A 244 13.43 3.95 -4.69
N LEU A 245 12.30 3.23 -4.79
CA LEU A 245 11.50 3.14 -6.02
C LEU A 245 10.94 4.50 -6.43
N MET A 246 10.47 5.31 -5.46
CA MET A 246 10.02 6.68 -5.73
C MET A 246 11.15 7.61 -6.17
N LEU A 247 12.33 7.52 -5.56
CA LEU A 247 13.52 8.27 -6.00
C LEU A 247 13.93 7.92 -7.44
N PHE A 248 13.89 6.63 -7.79
CA PHE A 248 14.29 6.16 -9.12
C PHE A 248 13.43 6.76 -10.24
N LEU A 249 12.12 6.94 -10.00
CA LEU A 249 11.17 7.47 -10.98
C LEU A 249 11.37 8.96 -11.34
N ARG A 250 12.15 9.72 -10.55
CA ARG A 250 12.45 11.16 -10.80
C ARG A 250 11.18 11.97 -11.12
N LEU A 251 10.17 11.81 -10.27
CA LEU A 251 8.90 12.49 -10.37
C LEU A 251 9.06 13.98 -10.06
N ALA A 252 8.24 14.82 -10.69
CA ALA A 252 8.13 16.23 -10.31
C ALA A 252 7.17 16.32 -9.11
N ASN A 253 7.62 16.96 -8.02
CA ASN A 253 6.86 17.16 -6.78
C ASN A 253 6.20 15.85 -6.25
N PRO A 254 7.00 14.81 -5.92
CA PRO A 254 6.47 13.59 -5.33
C PRO A 254 5.89 13.85 -3.95
N VAL A 255 4.80 13.17 -3.61
CA VAL A 255 4.21 13.24 -2.27
C VAL A 255 4.86 12.24 -1.30
N PRO A 256 4.78 12.45 0.02
CA PRO A 256 5.25 11.47 1.01
C PRO A 256 4.56 10.11 0.85
N MET A 257 5.25 9.02 1.19
CA MET A 257 4.69 7.65 1.12
C MET A 257 3.35 7.52 1.88
N MET A 258 3.26 8.12 3.07
CA MET A 258 2.04 8.16 3.89
C MET A 258 0.83 8.75 3.14
N GLU A 259 1.04 9.76 2.28
CA GLU A 259 -0.03 10.37 1.48
C GLU A 259 -0.38 9.49 0.27
N TYR A 260 0.61 8.84 -0.35
CA TYR A 260 0.39 7.90 -1.45
C TYR A 260 -0.33 6.60 -1.05
N LEU A 261 -0.22 6.21 0.22
CA LEU A 261 -0.98 5.11 0.82
C LEU A 261 -2.41 5.53 1.23
N ASN A 262 -2.71 6.83 1.27
CA ASN A 262 -3.99 7.35 1.77
C ASN A 262 -5.01 7.56 0.63
N ASP A 263 -5.45 6.45 0.03
CA ASP A 263 -6.58 6.45 -0.90
C ASP A 263 -7.91 6.87 -0.24
N GLU A 264 -7.99 6.92 1.09
CA GLU A 264 -9.20 7.26 1.85
C GLU A 264 -9.48 8.77 1.84
N THR A 265 -8.49 9.63 2.10
CA THR A 265 -8.69 11.09 2.27
C THR A 265 -9.06 11.84 1.00
N MET A 266 -8.95 11.21 -0.17
CA MET A 266 -9.25 11.84 -1.45
C MET A 266 -10.74 11.74 -1.84
N SER A 267 -11.61 11.16 -1.01
CA SER A 267 -13.03 10.93 -1.31
C SER A 267 -13.96 11.83 -0.49
N ASP A 268 -14.74 12.69 -1.14
CA ASP A 268 -15.80 13.52 -0.52
C ASP A 268 -16.92 12.71 0.18
N TYR A 269 -16.92 11.38 0.02
CA TYR A 269 -17.94 10.47 0.53
C TYR A 269 -17.27 9.19 1.05
N PRO A 270 -17.80 8.57 2.12
CA PRO A 270 -17.34 7.28 2.59
C PRO A 270 -17.50 6.19 1.52
N VAL A 271 -16.81 5.06 1.70
CA VAL A 271 -16.73 3.90 0.78
C VAL A 271 -18.08 3.14 0.62
N HIS A 272 -19.16 3.72 1.14
CA HIS A 272 -20.45 3.09 1.37
C HIS A 272 -21.55 4.01 0.86
N GLU A 273 -22.56 3.46 0.20
CA GLU A 273 -23.74 4.24 -0.18
C GLU A 273 -24.61 4.56 1.04
N ASP A 274 -24.93 5.84 1.23
CA ASP A 274 -26.02 6.25 2.11
C ASP A 274 -27.37 5.68 1.62
N LYS A 275 -28.24 5.38 2.58
CA LYS A 275 -29.52 4.68 2.35
C LYS A 275 -30.39 5.36 1.28
N PHE A 276 -30.55 4.68 0.15
CA PHE A 276 -31.55 4.97 -0.89
C PHE A 276 -31.44 6.32 -1.61
N ASP A 277 -30.24 6.91 -1.70
CA ASP A 277 -30.08 8.16 -2.44
C ASP A 277 -30.00 7.95 -3.97
N VAL A 278 -30.96 8.54 -4.70
CA VAL A 278 -30.99 8.51 -6.18
C VAL A 278 -29.98 9.52 -6.69
N VAL A 279 -28.78 9.05 -7.01
CA VAL A 279 -27.67 9.92 -7.46
C VAL A 279 -27.94 10.51 -8.83
N SER A 280 -28.31 11.79 -8.85
CA SER A 280 -28.04 12.66 -9.99
C SER A 280 -26.54 12.95 -10.06
N ASN A 281 -25.98 12.93 -11.27
CA ASN A 281 -24.55 13.15 -11.59
C ASN A 281 -23.59 11.99 -11.22
N VAL A 282 -23.75 10.87 -11.92
CA VAL A 282 -22.71 9.83 -12.06
C VAL A 282 -21.63 10.34 -13.02
N CYS A 283 -20.35 10.28 -12.65
CA CYS A 283 -19.24 10.46 -13.60
C CYS A 283 -18.98 9.11 -14.29
N GLU A 284 -18.99 9.06 -15.62
CA GLU A 284 -18.55 7.86 -16.33
C GLU A 284 -17.03 7.70 -16.19
N VAL A 285 -16.58 6.61 -15.56
CA VAL A 285 -15.16 6.27 -15.48
C VAL A 285 -14.78 5.50 -16.76
N PRO A 286 -13.86 6.02 -17.59
CA PRO A 286 -13.43 5.34 -18.80
C PRO A 286 -12.91 3.93 -18.49
N GLU A 287 -13.29 2.96 -19.32
CA GLU A 287 -12.71 1.62 -19.27
C GLU A 287 -11.20 1.64 -19.58
N ASP A 288 -10.51 0.57 -19.22
CA ASP A 288 -9.11 0.38 -19.58
C ASP A 288 -8.94 0.10 -21.07
N GLU A 289 -7.94 0.75 -21.68
CA GLU A 289 -7.48 0.38 -23.01
C GLU A 289 -6.75 -0.96 -22.89
N VAL A 290 -7.13 -1.92 -23.75
CA VAL A 290 -6.53 -3.26 -23.75
C VAL A 290 -5.48 -3.29 -24.84
N ASP A 291 -4.24 -3.58 -24.46
CA ASP A 291 -3.20 -3.92 -25.43
C ASP A 291 -3.43 -5.35 -25.94
N ASP A 292 -3.92 -5.46 -27.17
CA ASP A 292 -4.14 -6.73 -27.85
C ASP A 292 -2.90 -7.22 -28.65
N THR A 293 -1.76 -6.52 -28.59
CA THR A 293 -0.54 -6.88 -29.34
C THR A 293 0.43 -7.78 -28.57
N ILE A 294 0.00 -9.03 -28.33
CA ILE A 294 0.92 -10.11 -27.94
C ILE A 294 0.89 -11.22 -29.01
N GLU A 295 1.62 -11.00 -30.11
CA GLU A 295 2.01 -12.05 -31.05
C GLU A 295 3.45 -12.53 -30.75
N GLU A 296 3.59 -13.75 -30.23
CA GLU A 296 4.89 -14.40 -30.09
C GLU A 296 5.45 -14.82 -31.46
N THR A 297 6.52 -14.17 -31.92
CA THR A 297 7.25 -14.55 -33.13
C THR A 297 8.70 -14.98 -32.78
N PRO A 298 9.10 -16.24 -33.05
CA PRO A 298 10.41 -16.74 -32.66
C PRO A 298 11.49 -16.33 -33.68
N GLY A 299 12.62 -15.80 -33.18
CA GLY A 299 13.78 -15.43 -33.99
C GLY A 299 14.30 -14.00 -33.81
N ARG A 300 13.69 -13.19 -32.93
CA ARG A 300 14.13 -11.83 -32.62
C ARG A 300 15.44 -11.83 -31.83
N THR A 301 16.41 -11.02 -32.24
CA THR A 301 17.58 -10.69 -31.42
C THR A 301 17.10 -9.88 -30.21
N LEU A 302 17.35 -10.38 -29.00
CA LEU A 302 16.89 -9.75 -27.75
C LEU A 302 17.36 -8.29 -27.65
N SER A 303 16.44 -7.39 -27.29
CA SER A 303 16.74 -6.01 -26.92
C SER A 303 17.63 -5.97 -25.67
N LEU A 304 18.24 -4.82 -25.38
CA LEU A 304 19.02 -4.63 -24.14
C LEU A 304 18.17 -4.94 -22.90
N GLN A 305 16.90 -4.52 -22.90
CA GLN A 305 15.93 -4.79 -21.83
C GLN A 305 15.61 -6.28 -21.68
N GLU A 306 15.43 -7.00 -22.79
CA GLU A 306 15.18 -8.45 -22.79
C GLU A 306 16.43 -9.24 -22.33
N LYS A 307 17.63 -8.83 -22.76
CA LYS A 307 18.91 -9.38 -22.26
C LYS A 307 19.06 -9.18 -20.75
N LEU A 308 18.76 -7.97 -20.24
CA LEU A 308 18.81 -7.64 -18.82
C LEU A 308 17.76 -8.41 -17.99
N LYS A 309 16.56 -8.64 -18.55
CA LYS A 309 15.52 -9.45 -17.91
C LYS A 309 15.94 -10.92 -17.82
N ALA A 310 16.37 -11.53 -18.92
CA ALA A 310 16.89 -12.90 -18.92
C ALA A 310 18.09 -13.07 -17.95
N PHE A 311 18.96 -12.06 -17.86
CA PHE A 311 20.08 -12.06 -16.92
C PHE A 311 19.65 -11.98 -15.44
N ARG A 312 18.63 -11.16 -15.13
CA ARG A 312 17.98 -11.09 -13.80
C ARG A 312 17.40 -12.44 -13.38
N ASP A 313 16.71 -13.11 -14.30
CA ASP A 313 16.04 -14.39 -14.04
C ASP A 313 17.08 -15.51 -13.78
N VAL A 314 18.19 -15.53 -14.53
CA VAL A 314 19.33 -16.42 -14.28
C VAL A 314 19.99 -16.16 -12.92
N LEU A 315 20.16 -14.89 -12.52
CA LEU A 315 20.68 -14.54 -11.20
C LEU A 315 19.76 -15.02 -10.06
N HIS A 316 18.44 -14.93 -10.23
CA HIS A 316 17.49 -15.44 -9.23
C HIS A 316 17.62 -16.96 -9.06
N VAL A 317 17.62 -17.71 -10.17
CA VAL A 317 17.75 -19.18 -10.15
C VAL A 317 19.07 -19.65 -9.52
N LEU A 318 20.15 -18.87 -9.66
CA LEU A 318 21.44 -19.20 -9.05
C LEU A 318 21.57 -18.77 -7.59
N LYS A 319 20.83 -17.74 -7.15
CA LYS A 319 20.77 -17.37 -5.72
C LYS A 319 20.16 -18.48 -4.87
N ASP A 320 19.25 -19.25 -5.44
CA ASP A 320 18.54 -20.36 -4.76
C ASP A 320 19.32 -21.70 -4.82
N ARG A 321 20.55 -21.70 -5.37
CA ARG A 321 21.38 -22.90 -5.55
C ARG A 321 22.65 -22.86 -4.70
N SER A 322 22.78 -23.83 -3.80
CA SER A 322 23.96 -24.00 -2.93
C SER A 322 25.16 -24.67 -3.60
N ASP A 323 25.06 -25.04 -4.88
CA ASP A 323 26.08 -25.76 -5.65
C ASP A 323 26.73 -24.91 -6.77
N ALA A 324 26.47 -23.61 -6.81
CA ALA A 324 27.08 -22.69 -7.78
C ALA A 324 28.58 -22.49 -7.49
N ASP A 325 29.43 -22.66 -8.51
CA ASP A 325 30.88 -22.48 -8.39
C ASP A 325 31.33 -21.04 -8.69
N ASP A 326 32.51 -20.66 -8.20
CA ASP A 326 33.11 -19.34 -8.48
C ASP A 326 33.34 -19.11 -9.98
N SER A 327 33.44 -20.18 -10.77
CA SER A 327 33.57 -20.11 -12.23
C SER A 327 32.30 -19.55 -12.88
N ALA A 328 31.12 -20.06 -12.51
CA ALA A 328 29.83 -19.56 -12.98
C ALA A 328 29.63 -18.09 -12.60
N LEU A 329 29.89 -17.71 -11.34
CA LEU A 329 29.76 -16.31 -10.89
C LEU A 329 30.69 -15.36 -11.65
N ASN A 330 31.92 -15.77 -11.97
CA ASN A 330 32.84 -14.98 -12.78
C ASN A 330 32.45 -14.92 -14.27
N ALA A 331 31.86 -15.98 -14.83
CA ALA A 331 31.30 -15.95 -16.18
C ALA A 331 30.12 -14.98 -16.27
N ILE A 332 29.24 -14.98 -15.27
CA ILE A 332 28.07 -14.11 -15.14
C ILE A 332 28.49 -12.64 -15.04
N ARG A 333 29.51 -12.30 -14.23
CA ARG A 333 30.06 -10.94 -14.17
C ARG A 333 30.58 -10.45 -15.53
N ARG A 334 31.27 -11.30 -16.30
CA ARG A 334 31.72 -10.94 -17.67
C ARG A 334 30.55 -10.65 -18.61
N VAL A 335 29.45 -11.40 -18.51
CA VAL A 335 28.22 -11.14 -19.28
C VAL A 335 27.55 -9.85 -18.82
N GLN A 336 27.51 -9.58 -17.51
CA GLN A 336 27.00 -8.33 -16.93
C GLN A 336 27.77 -7.11 -17.46
N ASP A 337 29.11 -7.17 -17.45
CA ASP A 337 29.98 -6.10 -17.93
C ASP A 337 29.81 -5.88 -19.44
N ALA A 338 29.68 -6.94 -20.23
CA ALA A 338 29.42 -6.84 -21.67
C ALA A 338 28.08 -6.14 -21.98
N ILE A 339 27.00 -6.54 -21.29
CA ILE A 339 25.67 -5.91 -21.43
C ILE A 339 25.71 -4.45 -20.95
N ARG A 340 26.46 -4.14 -19.87
CA ARG A 340 26.62 -2.77 -19.37
C ARG A 340 27.36 -1.86 -20.37
N MET A 341 28.40 -2.39 -21.02
CA MET A 341 29.15 -1.67 -22.07
C MET A 341 28.31 -1.48 -23.34
N GLU A 342 27.42 -2.42 -23.67
CA GLU A 342 26.45 -2.29 -24.76
C GLU A 342 25.48 -1.13 -24.49
N GLY A 343 24.86 -1.07 -23.31
CA GLY A 343 23.96 0.02 -22.93
C GLY A 343 24.62 1.41 -22.83
N GLN A 344 25.87 1.47 -22.36
CA GLN A 344 26.64 2.74 -22.37
C GLN A 344 26.88 3.26 -23.79
N LYS A 345 27.08 2.35 -24.76
CA LYS A 345 27.30 2.69 -26.17
C LYS A 345 26.01 3.16 -26.85
N GLU A 346 24.86 2.57 -26.52
CA GLU A 346 23.54 3.04 -26.99
C GLU A 346 23.22 4.44 -26.45
N ALA A 347 23.46 4.70 -25.15
CA ALA A 347 23.25 6.01 -24.54
C ALA A 347 24.13 7.12 -25.14
N LEU A 348 25.41 6.82 -25.44
CA LEU A 348 26.32 7.74 -26.15
C LEU A 348 25.92 7.96 -27.62
N GLY A 349 25.36 6.94 -28.28
CA GLY A 349 24.84 7.06 -29.65
C GLY A 349 23.64 8.00 -29.74
N ALA A 350 22.73 7.97 -28.76
CA ALA A 350 21.56 8.86 -28.71
C ALA A 350 21.94 10.35 -28.57
N LEU A 351 23.02 10.65 -27.83
CA LEU A 351 23.53 12.02 -27.66
C LEU A 351 24.27 12.57 -28.89
N GLY A 352 24.69 11.71 -29.83
CA GLY A 352 25.38 12.11 -31.06
C GLY A 352 24.46 12.51 -32.22
N ALA A 353 23.15 12.25 -32.12
CA ALA A 353 22.19 12.43 -33.22
C ALA A 353 21.56 13.84 -33.31
N THR A 354 21.79 14.71 -32.32
CA THR A 354 21.20 16.07 -32.25
C THR A 354 22.27 17.14 -32.49
N GLY A 355 22.68 17.33 -33.75
CA GLY A 355 23.83 18.20 -34.07
C GLY A 355 23.94 18.66 -35.52
N ASP A 356 22.82 18.96 -36.19
CA ASP A 356 22.83 19.41 -37.59
C ASP A 356 22.92 20.95 -37.69
N ALA A 357 24.11 21.47 -37.93
CA ALA A 357 24.36 22.89 -38.12
C ALA A 357 24.11 23.31 -39.58
N LYS A 358 23.26 24.33 -39.80
CA LYS A 358 23.14 25.01 -41.10
C LYS A 358 23.40 26.51 -40.97
N ASN A 359 24.56 26.93 -41.45
CA ASN A 359 24.87 28.32 -41.78
C ASN A 359 23.98 28.77 -42.95
N VAL A 360 23.34 29.93 -42.81
CA VAL A 360 22.98 30.80 -43.94
C VAL A 360 23.26 32.25 -43.53
N PHE A 361 24.25 32.87 -44.18
CA PHE A 361 24.35 34.32 -44.30
C PHE A 361 23.35 34.77 -45.38
N ASP A 362 22.67 35.89 -45.17
CA ASP A 362 22.66 36.97 -46.18
C ASP A 362 22.16 38.30 -45.60
N LEU A 363 22.57 39.39 -46.26
CA LEU A 363 22.37 40.80 -45.88
C LEU A 363 21.40 41.48 -46.87
N ASP A 364 20.58 42.44 -46.41
CA ASP A 364 20.60 43.84 -46.89
C ASP A 364 19.61 44.74 -46.11
N PRO A 365 19.71 46.10 -46.18
CA PRO A 365 19.34 46.97 -45.05
C PRO A 365 18.41 48.16 -45.39
N GLY A 366 18.10 48.95 -44.36
CA GLY A 366 17.51 50.29 -44.48
C GLY A 366 15.98 50.35 -44.23
N VAL A 367 15.41 51.42 -43.68
CA VAL A 367 15.97 52.73 -43.25
C VAL A 367 15.23 53.22 -41.99
N ALA A 368 15.92 54.05 -41.18
CA ALA A 368 15.49 54.83 -40.01
C ALA A 368 14.04 55.40 -40.01
N HIS A 369 13.39 55.78 -38.91
CA HIS A 369 13.78 56.60 -37.73
C HIS A 369 12.74 56.39 -36.59
N ASP A 370 12.92 56.72 -35.30
CA ASP A 370 14.04 57.26 -34.48
C ASP A 370 13.86 56.86 -32.99
N GLY A 371 14.68 57.37 -32.06
CA GLY A 371 14.40 57.39 -30.61
C GLY A 371 15.46 56.73 -29.71
N GLY A 372 16.47 57.50 -29.29
CA GLY A 372 17.39 57.10 -28.20
C GLY A 372 16.72 57.04 -26.82
N THR A 373 17.32 56.49 -25.76
CA THR A 373 18.77 56.34 -25.48
C THR A 373 19.14 55.05 -24.74
N SER A 374 20.42 54.67 -24.84
CA SER A 374 21.11 53.57 -24.14
C SER A 374 21.03 53.67 -22.60
N VAL A 375 21.26 52.58 -21.83
CA VAL A 375 22.59 52.06 -21.45
C VAL A 375 22.65 50.52 -21.32
N THR A 376 23.65 49.95 -22.01
CA THR A 376 24.32 48.63 -21.91
C THR A 376 23.75 47.47 -21.07
N SER A 377 23.52 46.35 -21.76
CA SER A 377 23.55 44.99 -21.21
C SER A 377 24.98 44.53 -20.85
N ALA A 378 25.28 44.37 -19.56
CA ALA A 378 26.55 43.82 -19.09
C ALA A 378 26.45 43.03 -17.75
N GLN A 379 25.26 42.53 -17.40
CA GLN A 379 25.02 41.77 -16.14
C GLN A 379 24.04 40.61 -16.38
N ALA A 380 24.56 39.45 -16.79
CA ALA A 380 23.82 38.17 -16.80
C ALA A 380 24.71 36.90 -16.82
N MET A 381 26.04 37.02 -16.82
CA MET A 381 26.99 35.88 -16.95
C MET A 381 28.19 36.06 -16.00
N ALA A 382 27.93 36.17 -14.69
CA ALA A 382 28.96 36.27 -13.66
C ALA A 382 28.43 35.90 -12.25
N SER A 383 27.68 34.80 -12.12
CA SER A 383 27.10 34.36 -10.82
C SER A 383 26.96 32.84 -10.67
N LEU A 384 27.86 32.07 -11.30
CA LEU A 384 27.90 30.59 -11.21
C LEU A 384 29.31 30.05 -10.88
N GLU A 385 30.14 30.85 -10.20
CA GLU A 385 31.53 30.48 -9.90
C GLU A 385 32.01 30.93 -8.51
N VAL A 386 31.11 30.97 -7.52
CA VAL A 386 31.44 31.05 -6.09
C VAL A 386 30.44 30.20 -5.29
N ASP A 387 30.80 28.93 -5.04
CA ASP A 387 30.33 28.13 -3.88
C ASP A 387 31.07 26.78 -3.75
N SER A 388 31.83 26.37 -4.76
CA SER A 388 32.66 25.15 -4.76
C SER A 388 33.84 25.13 -3.76
N GLN A 389 33.96 26.12 -2.87
CA GLN A 389 35.18 26.35 -2.07
C GLN A 389 34.92 26.63 -0.57
N GLN A 390 33.86 26.07 0.01
CA GLN A 390 33.67 26.01 1.49
C GLN A 390 33.49 24.59 2.06
N HIS A 391 33.61 23.53 1.25
CA HIS A 391 33.60 22.13 1.72
C HIS A 391 35.01 21.50 1.71
N MET A 392 35.99 22.17 2.34
CA MET A 392 37.26 21.57 2.77
C MET A 392 37.73 22.17 4.10
N ASP A 393 36.94 22.02 5.17
CA ASP A 393 37.39 22.08 6.57
C ASP A 393 36.29 21.57 7.54
N ALA A 394 36.00 20.26 7.47
CA ALA A 394 35.10 19.59 8.43
C ALA A 394 35.46 18.11 8.72
N SER A 395 36.62 17.63 8.25
CA SER A 395 37.07 16.23 8.41
C SER A 395 38.26 16.07 9.37
N SER A 396 38.47 17.02 10.28
CA SER A 396 39.63 17.11 11.17
C SER A 396 39.31 17.11 12.68
N LEU A 397 38.08 16.74 13.06
CA LEU A 397 37.63 16.65 14.47
C LEU A 397 37.00 15.29 14.84
N LEU A 398 37.53 14.20 14.26
CA LEU A 398 37.33 12.83 14.73
C LEU A 398 38.66 12.18 15.12
N ASP A 399 39.39 12.81 16.07
CA ASP A 399 40.45 12.12 16.82
C ASP A 399 40.73 12.80 18.17
N SER A 400 39.88 12.53 19.18
CA SER A 400 40.19 12.57 20.63
C SER A 400 38.92 12.55 21.51
N SER A 401 38.53 11.36 22.02
CA SER A 401 37.91 11.16 23.36
C SER A 401 37.35 9.75 23.62
N GLU A 402 37.97 8.68 23.14
CA GLU A 402 37.80 7.36 23.78
C GLU A 402 38.65 7.30 25.06
N SER A 403 38.11 7.80 26.18
CA SER A 403 38.57 7.48 27.53
C SER A 403 37.60 8.02 28.59
N SER A 404 37.29 7.22 29.60
CA SER A 404 36.55 7.55 30.83
C SER A 404 35.04 7.87 30.74
N ALA A 405 34.19 6.84 30.77
CA ALA A 405 32.87 6.85 31.45
C ALA A 405 32.24 5.44 31.62
N LEU A 406 32.99 4.45 32.13
CA LEU A 406 32.43 3.16 32.59
C LEU A 406 32.83 2.91 34.05
N SER A 407 32.09 3.46 35.01
CA SER A 407 32.00 2.99 36.40
C SER A 407 30.95 3.77 37.21
N ALA A 408 30.43 3.15 38.27
CA ALA A 408 29.46 3.67 39.26
C ALA A 408 28.01 3.90 38.75
N ALA A 409 26.96 3.44 39.46
CA ALA A 409 26.93 2.56 40.63
C ALA A 409 25.59 1.81 40.75
N SER A 410 25.66 0.60 41.32
CA SER A 410 24.52 -0.17 41.83
C SER A 410 24.31 0.08 43.34
N ALA A 411 23.18 -0.37 43.90
CA ALA A 411 22.73 -0.24 45.30
C ALA A 411 22.13 1.16 45.65
N SER A 412 21.12 1.27 46.53
CA SER A 412 20.77 0.40 47.66
C SER A 412 19.29 0.00 47.79
N LEU A 413 19.10 -1.15 48.46
CA LEU A 413 17.88 -1.69 49.06
C LEU A 413 17.57 -1.07 50.44
N ALA A 414 16.41 -1.46 50.99
CA ALA A 414 15.98 -1.34 52.40
C ALA A 414 15.60 0.08 52.89
N GLU A 415 14.64 0.28 53.80
CA GLU A 415 13.68 -0.58 54.51
C GLU A 415 12.55 0.31 55.07
N GLY A 416 11.37 -0.23 55.44
CA GLY A 416 10.33 0.61 56.06
C GLY A 416 8.96 -0.05 56.22
N ALA A 417 8.82 -1.02 57.12
CA ALA A 417 7.52 -1.57 57.50
C ALA A 417 6.69 -0.57 58.33
N GLY A 418 5.36 -0.61 58.18
CA GLY A 418 4.42 0.24 58.92
C GLY A 418 2.99 -0.31 58.83
N ASP A 419 2.57 -1.00 59.88
CA ASP A 419 1.37 -1.85 59.92
C ASP A 419 0.09 -1.08 60.31
N HIS A 420 -1.06 -1.79 60.23
CA HIS A 420 -2.27 -1.66 61.06
C HIS A 420 -3.48 -0.75 60.68
N THR A 421 -4.57 -1.48 60.37
CA THR A 421 -5.92 -1.42 61.00
C THR A 421 -7.01 -0.43 60.54
N GLY A 422 -8.26 -0.95 60.56
CA GLY A 422 -9.47 -0.18 60.92
C GLY A 422 -10.26 0.42 59.74
N SER A 423 -11.20 -0.27 59.10
CA SER A 423 -12.54 -0.64 59.58
C SER A 423 -13.61 0.47 59.49
N MET A 424 -14.63 0.18 58.68
CA MET A 424 -16.07 0.51 58.84
C MET A 424 -16.66 1.88 58.45
N LEU A 425 -17.77 1.76 57.70
CA LEU A 425 -18.92 2.68 57.54
C LEU A 425 -18.63 3.99 56.77
N GLY A 426 -19.50 4.50 55.90
CA GLY A 426 -20.82 4.04 55.44
C GLY A 426 -21.60 5.25 54.91
N GLY A 427 -22.30 5.13 53.77
CA GLY A 427 -23.01 6.28 53.19
C GLY A 427 -23.64 5.99 51.83
N SER A 428 -24.95 5.78 51.82
CA SER A 428 -25.80 5.63 50.63
C SER A 428 -26.16 6.97 49.99
N ALA A 429 -26.17 7.04 48.65
CA ALA A 429 -27.05 7.92 47.88
C ALA A 429 -27.29 7.33 46.48
N ASP A 430 -28.53 7.38 46.01
CA ASP A 430 -29.03 6.71 44.81
C ASP A 430 -28.79 7.48 43.50
N SER A 431 -29.11 6.79 42.38
CA SER A 431 -29.51 7.32 41.07
C SER A 431 -28.38 7.84 40.14
N GLU A 432 -28.37 7.60 38.82
CA GLU A 432 -29.28 6.86 37.93
C GLU A 432 -28.49 5.90 37.02
N GLY A 433 -28.96 4.65 36.86
CA GLY A 433 -28.32 3.67 35.99
C GLY A 433 -28.73 3.83 34.52
N ARG A 434 -27.84 4.34 33.67
CA ARG A 434 -27.98 4.25 32.21
C ARG A 434 -27.23 3.03 31.71
N HIS A 435 -27.92 1.89 31.65
CA HIS A 435 -27.38 0.67 31.05
C HIS A 435 -27.32 0.81 29.53
N ASP A 436 -26.13 1.07 29.00
CA ASP A 436 -25.86 0.90 27.57
C ASP A 436 -25.86 -0.60 27.25
N SER A 437 -27.01 -1.06 26.73
CA SER A 437 -27.25 -2.44 26.35
C SER A 437 -26.52 -2.76 25.04
N PHE A 438 -25.42 -3.52 25.12
CA PHE A 438 -24.74 -4.08 23.97
C PHE A 438 -25.66 -5.07 23.23
N HIS A 439 -26.19 -4.66 22.09
CA HIS A 439 -26.94 -5.56 21.21
C HIS A 439 -25.99 -6.40 20.35
N ALA A 440 -25.74 -7.64 20.76
CA ALA A 440 -25.43 -8.69 19.81
C ALA A 440 -26.68 -8.93 18.95
N VAL A 441 -26.54 -8.89 17.62
CA VAL A 441 -27.58 -9.36 16.69
C VAL A 441 -27.37 -10.87 16.55
N ILE A 442 -28.31 -11.64 17.09
CA ILE A 442 -28.37 -13.12 16.99
C ILE A 442 -29.17 -13.49 15.76
#